data_AF-X1E801-F1
#
_entry.id   AF-X1E801-F1
#
_cell.length_a   1.000
_cell.length_b   1.000
_cell.length_c   1.000
_cell.angle_alpha   90.00
_cell.angle_beta   90.00
_cell.angle_gamma   90.00
#
_symmetry.space_group_name_H-M   'P 1'
#
loop_
_entity.id
_entity.type
_entity.pdbx_description
1 polymer ?
#
loop_
_entity_poly.entity_id
_entity_poly.type
_entity_poly.pdbx_seq_one_letter_code
_entity_poly.pdbx_strand_id
1 'polypeptide(L)'
;MSIIFPGITHTFCGLSETKAYMGLAGITIHDFVLQEILENVTSDFQDYMDYFMFLYNWSETFDIETIQERCIQLKEWPVWSVAGLTDAGLSVTSDLYKLYPAVGQICLRESYFTKGLQTVEVEY
;
A
#
# COMPACT_ATOMS: atom_id res chain seq x y z
N MET A 1 30.11 10.51 -13.43
CA MET A 1 29.55 9.26 -12.91
C MET A 1 28.19 9.63 -12.34
N SER A 2 27.13 9.45 -13.13
CA SER A 2 25.76 9.77 -12.70
C SER A 2 25.20 8.54 -12.00
N ILE A 3 24.96 8.67 -10.69
CA ILE A 3 24.23 7.68 -9.92
C ILE A 3 22.75 7.99 -10.18
N ILE A 4 22.08 7.10 -10.90
CA ILE A 4 20.64 7.15 -11.09
C ILE A 4 20.05 6.49 -9.85
N PHE A 5 19.45 7.29 -8.97
CA PHE A 5 18.63 6.75 -7.90
C PHE A 5 17.32 6.26 -8.52
N PRO A 6 16.87 5.02 -8.19
CA PRO A 6 15.60 4.51 -8.70
C PRO A 6 14.47 5.48 -8.32
N GLY A 7 13.66 5.85 -9.30
CA GLY A 7 12.62 6.85 -9.14
C GLY A 7 11.59 6.42 -8.12
N ILE A 8 11.40 7.25 -7.08
CA ILE A 8 10.29 7.09 -6.15
C ILE A 8 9.01 7.46 -6.90
N THR A 9 8.06 6.53 -6.97
CA THR A 9 6.77 6.70 -7.66
C THR A 9 5.73 7.45 -6.84
N HIS A 10 6.08 7.89 -5.63
CA HIS A 10 5.20 8.65 -4.73
C HIS A 10 5.95 9.78 -4.03
N THR A 11 5.22 10.82 -3.62
CA THR A 11 5.76 11.94 -2.82
C THR A 11 5.37 11.72 -1.36
N PHE A 12 6.34 11.76 -0.44
CA PHE A 12 6.08 11.63 0.99
C PHE A 12 5.07 12.71 1.47
N CYS A 13 4.02 12.25 2.15
CA CYS A 13 2.98 13.13 2.68
C CYS A 13 3.57 13.96 3.83
N GLY A 14 3.82 15.25 3.57
CA GLY A 14 4.47 16.14 4.53
C GLY A 14 5.84 16.68 4.09
N LEU A 15 6.37 16.29 2.93
CA LEU A 15 7.65 16.82 2.43
C LEU A 15 7.61 18.33 2.24
N SER A 16 6.54 18.86 1.63
CA SER A 16 6.36 20.29 1.38
C SER A 16 6.28 21.09 2.69
N GLU A 17 5.48 20.60 3.63
CA GLU A 17 5.27 21.20 4.94
C GLU A 17 6.56 21.16 5.76
N THR A 18 7.27 20.03 5.77
CA THR A 18 8.56 19.89 6.45
C THR A 18 9.59 20.86 5.90
N LYS A 19 9.67 20.99 4.57
CA LYS A 19 10.54 21.99 3.93
C LYS A 19 10.15 23.41 4.31
N ALA A 20 8.85 23.72 4.42
CA ALA A 20 8.40 25.01 4.90
C ALA A 20 8.85 25.27 6.35
N TYR A 21 8.70 24.29 7.25
CA TYR A 21 9.14 24.40 8.66
C TYR A 21 10.66 24.54 8.80
N MET A 22 11.43 23.91 7.92
CA MET A 22 12.90 24.01 7.90
C MET A 22 13.42 25.27 7.18
N GLY A 23 12.54 26.09 6.59
CA GLY A 23 12.94 27.26 5.81
C GLY A 23 13.56 26.91 4.45
N LEU A 24 13.30 25.72 3.93
CA LEU A 24 13.79 25.17 2.66
C LEU A 24 12.73 25.20 1.55
N ALA A 25 11.66 25.98 1.73
CA ALA A 25 10.58 26.09 0.74
C ALA A 25 11.13 26.52 -0.64
N GLY A 26 10.74 25.81 -1.69
CA GLY A 26 11.17 26.08 -3.07
C GLY A 26 12.55 25.52 -3.46
N ILE A 27 13.33 24.97 -2.53
CA ILE A 27 14.61 24.29 -2.85
C ILE A 27 14.31 22.85 -3.26
N THR A 28 14.55 22.46 -4.51
CA THR A 28 14.18 21.11 -5.01
C THR A 28 15.35 20.13 -5.18
N ILE A 29 16.59 20.65 -5.17
CA ILE A 29 17.80 19.84 -5.44
C ILE A 29 18.05 18.73 -4.40
N HIS A 30 17.42 18.82 -3.22
CA HIS A 30 17.57 17.87 -2.13
C HIS A 30 16.29 17.07 -1.84
N ASP A 31 15.26 17.16 -2.69
CA ASP A 31 13.95 16.56 -2.41
C ASP A 31 14.04 15.04 -2.25
N PHE A 32 14.83 14.38 -3.09
CA PHE A 32 15.06 12.95 -2.98
C PHE A 32 15.65 12.55 -1.62
N VAL A 33 16.69 13.25 -1.17
CA VAL A 33 17.38 12.94 0.09
C VAL A 33 16.50 13.26 1.30
N LEU A 34 15.79 14.40 1.26
CA LEU A 34 14.87 14.80 2.32
C LEU A 34 13.70 13.83 2.44
N GLN A 35 13.18 13.36 1.31
CA GLN A 35 12.14 12.33 1.28
C GLN A 35 12.64 11.02 1.89
N GLU A 36 13.80 10.53 1.48
CA GLU A 36 14.41 9.30 2.03
C GLU A 36 14.63 9.40 3.55
N ILE A 37 15.08 10.54 4.07
CA ILE A 37 15.22 10.77 5.51
C ILE A 37 13.87 10.69 6.22
N LEU A 38 12.84 11.33 5.67
CA LEU A 38 11.50 11.34 6.27
C LEU A 38 10.86 9.96 6.27
N GLU A 39 11.03 9.20 5.19
CA GLU A 39 10.57 7.82 5.08
C GLU A 39 11.27 6.91 6.11
N ASN A 40 12.60 7.01 6.23
CA ASN A 40 13.37 6.21 7.20
C ASN A 40 12.98 6.53 8.64
N VAL A 41 12.92 7.81 9.02
CA VAL A 41 12.54 8.21 10.38
C VAL A 41 11.10 7.78 10.69
N THR A 42 10.21 7.87 9.70
CA THR A 42 8.84 7.37 9.82
C THR A 42 8.82 5.87 10.09
N SER A 43 9.58 5.08 9.33
CA SER A 43 9.70 3.64 9.54
C SER A 43 10.19 3.32 10.94
N ASP A 44 11.23 4.02 11.42
CA ASP A 44 11.76 3.82 12.77
C ASP A 44 10.70 4.07 13.86
N PHE A 45 9.87 5.12 13.69
CA PHE A 45 8.77 5.39 14.62
C PHE A 45 7.67 4.33 14.52
N GLN A 46 7.36 3.83 13.33
CA GLN A 46 6.36 2.78 13.12
C GLN A 46 6.80 1.48 13.80
N ASP A 47 8.05 1.08 13.61
CA ASP A 47 8.66 -0.10 14.23
C ASP A 47 8.69 0.02 15.76
N TYR A 48 9.01 1.21 16.28
CA TYR A 48 9.03 1.45 17.72
C TYR A 48 7.64 1.42 18.36
N MET A 49 6.65 2.02 17.69
CA MET A 49 5.29 2.15 18.22
C MET A 49 4.40 0.94 17.92
N ASP A 50 4.85 0.03 17.05
CA ASP A 50 4.05 -1.06 16.47
C ASP A 50 2.74 -0.51 15.85
N TYR A 51 2.84 0.67 15.21
CA TYR A 51 1.69 1.41 14.69
C TYR A 51 2.06 2.24 13.45
N PHE A 52 1.23 2.16 12.40
CA PHE A 52 1.44 2.90 11.17
C PHE A 52 0.98 4.36 11.31
N MET A 53 1.95 5.28 11.39
CA MET A 53 1.70 6.73 11.49
C MET A 53 1.10 7.35 10.23
N PHE A 54 1.31 6.74 9.07
CA PHE A 54 0.81 7.24 7.78
C PHE A 54 -0.02 6.14 7.12
N LEU A 55 -1.23 6.52 6.70
CA LEU A 55 -2.10 5.66 5.91
C LEU A 55 -1.79 5.94 4.44
N TYR A 56 -1.21 4.95 3.77
CA TYR A 56 -0.99 4.97 2.33
C TYR A 56 -2.05 4.13 1.65
N ASN A 57 -2.46 4.55 0.45
CA ASN A 57 -3.26 3.71 -0.42
C ASN A 57 -2.32 2.82 -1.23
N TRP A 58 -2.52 1.52 -1.14
CA TRP A 58 -1.79 0.52 -1.91
C TRP A 58 -2.68 -0.03 -3.00
N SER A 59 -2.07 -0.43 -4.12
CA SER A 59 -2.74 -1.16 -5.19
C SER A 59 -1.91 -2.40 -5.50
N GLU A 60 -2.51 -3.56 -5.35
CA GLU A 60 -1.88 -4.85 -5.61
C GLU A 60 -2.68 -5.68 -6.62
N THR A 61 -1.95 -6.39 -7.46
CA THR A 61 -2.49 -7.28 -8.48
C THR A 61 -2.03 -8.70 -8.20
N PHE A 62 -2.98 -9.62 -8.07
CA PHE A 62 -2.73 -11.04 -7.81
C PHE A 62 -3.19 -11.88 -9.00
N ASP A 63 -2.33 -12.78 -9.45
CA ASP A 63 -2.68 -13.83 -10.41
C ASP A 63 -3.04 -15.11 -9.63
N ILE A 64 -4.33 -15.44 -9.59
CA ILE A 64 -4.80 -16.63 -8.87
C ILE A 64 -4.80 -17.83 -9.81
N GLU A 65 -3.86 -18.74 -9.58
CA GLU A 65 -3.72 -19.97 -10.38
C GLU A 65 -4.60 -21.12 -9.84
N THR A 66 -5.01 -21.07 -8.56
CA THR A 66 -5.65 -22.21 -7.90
C THR A 66 -7.14 -22.01 -7.60
N ILE A 67 -7.89 -23.12 -7.66
CA ILE A 67 -9.37 -23.18 -7.53
C ILE A 67 -9.85 -23.08 -6.07
N GLN A 68 -8.93 -22.91 -5.11
CA GLN A 68 -9.21 -23.04 -3.67
C GLN A 68 -8.76 -21.82 -2.87
N GLU A 69 -8.18 -20.81 -3.50
CA GLU A 69 -7.82 -19.58 -2.82
C GLU A 69 -9.07 -18.78 -2.51
N ARG A 70 -9.49 -18.90 -1.25
CA ARG A 70 -10.56 -18.11 -0.65
C ARG A 70 -10.03 -16.81 -0.04
N CYS A 71 -8.74 -16.76 0.27
CA CYS A 71 -8.08 -15.68 0.98
C CYS A 71 -6.86 -15.21 0.21
N ILE A 72 -6.67 -13.90 0.15
CA ILE A 72 -5.48 -13.23 -0.39
C ILE A 72 -4.73 -12.61 0.77
N GLN A 73 -3.40 -12.77 0.74
CA GLN A 73 -2.49 -12.13 1.67
C GLN A 73 -1.93 -10.86 1.03
N LEU A 74 -2.22 -9.71 1.64
CA LEU A 74 -1.68 -8.42 1.25
C LEU A 74 -0.25 -8.28 1.76
N LYS A 75 0.59 -7.56 1.01
CA LYS A 75 1.99 -7.33 1.37
C LYS A 75 2.11 -6.38 2.55
N GLU A 76 1.34 -5.29 2.52
CA GLU A 76 1.41 -4.24 3.52
C GLU A 76 0.27 -4.41 4.53
N TRP A 77 0.62 -4.48 5.81
CA TRP A 77 -0.33 -4.68 6.89
C TRP A 77 0.21 -4.09 8.20
N PRO A 78 -0.67 -3.66 9.13
CA PRO A 78 -2.11 -3.86 9.19
C PRO A 78 -2.90 -2.94 8.25
N VAL A 79 -4.03 -3.46 7.75
CA VAL A 79 -4.88 -2.78 6.76
C VAL A 79 -6.10 -2.16 7.39
N TRP A 80 -6.33 -0.86 7.17
CA TRP A 80 -7.44 -0.14 7.78
C TRP A 80 -8.77 -0.38 7.07
N SER A 81 -8.76 -0.32 5.73
CA SER A 81 -9.94 -0.47 4.88
C SER A 81 -9.55 -0.98 3.52
N VAL A 82 -10.52 -1.45 2.74
CA VAL A 82 -10.32 -1.79 1.32
C VAL A 82 -11.15 -0.79 0.53
N ALA A 83 -10.49 -0.01 -0.32
CA ALA A 83 -11.12 0.97 -1.20
C ALA A 83 -11.75 0.30 -2.43
N GLY A 84 -11.11 -0.76 -2.93
CA GLY A 84 -11.58 -1.49 -4.11
C GLY A 84 -11.09 -2.93 -4.11
N LEU A 85 -11.95 -3.84 -4.54
CA LEU A 85 -11.60 -5.22 -4.82
C LEU A 85 -12.27 -5.60 -6.13
N THR A 86 -11.50 -6.09 -7.09
CA THR A 86 -12.04 -6.63 -8.35
C THR A 86 -11.56 -8.06 -8.56
N ASP A 87 -12.45 -8.92 -9.06
CA ASP A 87 -12.16 -10.28 -9.47
C ASP A 87 -12.58 -10.43 -10.94
N ALA A 88 -11.62 -10.72 -11.81
CA ALA A 88 -11.82 -10.76 -13.27
C ALA A 88 -12.44 -9.48 -13.85
N GLY A 89 -12.05 -8.31 -13.29
CA GLY A 89 -12.58 -7.01 -13.69
C GLY A 89 -14.00 -6.70 -13.20
N LEU A 90 -14.61 -7.59 -12.41
CA LEU A 90 -15.89 -7.35 -11.75
C LEU A 90 -15.64 -6.89 -10.32
N SER A 91 -16.33 -5.82 -9.91
CA SER A 91 -16.23 -5.31 -8.54
C SER A 91 -16.81 -6.32 -7.54
N VAL A 92 -16.03 -6.64 -6.52
CA VAL A 92 -16.45 -7.45 -5.38
C VAL A 92 -16.85 -6.52 -4.25
N THR A 93 -18.11 -6.62 -3.83
CA THR A 93 -18.67 -5.74 -2.81
C THR A 93 -18.29 -6.19 -1.39
N SER A 94 -18.26 -5.25 -0.45
CA SER A 94 -17.77 -5.47 0.93
C SER A 94 -18.59 -6.44 1.77
N ASP A 95 -19.82 -6.76 1.36
CA ASP A 95 -20.64 -7.81 1.93
C ASP A 95 -20.17 -9.22 1.54
N LEU A 96 -19.46 -9.37 0.42
CA LEU A 96 -19.00 -10.65 -0.11
C LEU A 96 -17.63 -11.09 0.46
N TYR A 97 -16.91 -10.20 1.12
CA TYR A 97 -15.61 -10.50 1.74
C TYR A 97 -15.53 -10.12 3.21
N LYS A 98 -14.43 -10.53 3.83
CA LYS A 98 -14.04 -10.17 5.18
C LYS A 98 -12.56 -9.82 5.18
N LEU A 99 -12.25 -8.61 5.65
CA LEU A 99 -10.89 -8.15 5.91
C LEU A 99 -10.47 -8.60 7.31
N TYR A 100 -9.22 -9.04 7.43
CA TYR A 100 -8.51 -9.28 8.69
C TYR A 100 -7.37 -8.26 8.80
N PRO A 101 -7.65 -7.04 9.31
CA PRO A 101 -6.73 -5.91 9.36
C PRO A 101 -5.35 -6.26 9.89
N ALA A 102 -5.30 -6.90 11.06
CA ALA A 102 -4.07 -7.14 11.82
C ALA A 102 -3.07 -8.07 11.12
N VAL A 103 -3.53 -8.86 10.16
CA VAL A 103 -2.71 -9.83 9.43
C VAL A 103 -2.75 -9.59 7.92
N GLY A 104 -3.35 -8.49 7.45
CA GLY A 104 -3.37 -8.15 6.03
C GLY A 104 -4.07 -9.16 5.14
N GLN A 105 -5.12 -9.85 5.62
CA GLN A 105 -5.76 -10.92 4.85
C GLN A 105 -7.17 -10.53 4.43
N ILE A 106 -7.53 -10.74 3.16
CA ILE A 106 -8.89 -10.59 2.65
C ILE A 106 -9.42 -11.96 2.26
N CYS A 107 -10.56 -12.38 2.81
CA CYS A 107 -11.20 -13.64 2.47
C CYS A 107 -12.62 -13.45 1.93
N LEU A 108 -12.98 -14.13 0.85
CA LEU A 108 -14.36 -14.23 0.39
C LEU A 108 -15.20 -15.05 1.38
N ARG A 109 -16.46 -14.67 1.59
CA ARG A 109 -17.33 -15.29 2.60
C ARG A 109 -17.90 -16.62 2.15
N GLU A 110 -18.49 -16.67 0.96
CA GLU A 110 -19.27 -17.83 0.50
C GLU A 110 -18.76 -18.40 -0.83
N SER A 111 -17.68 -17.83 -1.37
CA SER A 111 -17.11 -18.16 -2.67
C SER A 111 -15.58 -18.29 -2.61
N TYR A 112 -15.01 -18.67 -3.74
CA TYR A 112 -13.58 -18.63 -4.03
C TYR A 112 -13.37 -17.62 -5.14
N PHE A 113 -12.17 -17.03 -5.23
CA PHE A 113 -11.84 -16.17 -6.36
C PHE A 113 -11.89 -16.98 -7.67
N THR A 114 -12.37 -16.38 -8.75
CA THR A 114 -12.68 -17.12 -9.98
C THR A 114 -11.45 -17.73 -10.68
N LYS A 115 -11.67 -18.85 -11.38
CA LYS A 115 -10.60 -19.74 -11.91
C LYS A 115 -10.06 -19.25 -13.27
N GLY A 116 -8.73 -19.15 -13.38
CA GLY A 116 -7.97 -19.26 -14.63
C GLY A 116 -7.40 -17.93 -15.16
N LEU A 117 -6.13 -17.65 -14.87
CA LEU A 117 -5.38 -16.47 -15.36
C LEU A 117 -6.19 -15.16 -15.19
N GLN A 118 -6.81 -15.01 -14.02
CA GLN A 118 -7.63 -13.86 -13.69
C GLN A 118 -6.92 -13.02 -12.64
N THR A 119 -6.92 -11.73 -12.96
CA THR A 119 -6.28 -10.68 -12.21
C THR A 119 -7.24 -10.24 -11.11
N VAL A 120 -6.84 -10.44 -9.85
CA VAL A 120 -7.52 -9.83 -8.70
C VAL A 120 -6.77 -8.56 -8.35
N GLU A 121 -7.46 -7.43 -8.39
CA GLU A 121 -6.89 -6.14 -8.02
C GLU A 121 -7.47 -5.70 -6.68
N VAL A 122 -6.60 -5.32 -5.75
CA VAL A 122 -6.95 -4.84 -4.43
C VAL A 122 -6.39 -3.45 -4.23
N GLU A 123 -7.25 -2.49 -3.91
CA GLU A 123 -6.87 -1.18 -3.41
C GLU A 123 -7.23 -1.08 -1.92
N TYR A 124 -6.26 -0.78 -1.06
CA TYR A 124 -6.40 -0.84 0.39
C TYR A 124 -5.56 0.19 1.14
#